data_AF-T1CBS7-F1
#
_entry.id   AF-T1CBS7-F1
#
_cell.length_a   1.000
_cell.length_b   1.000
_cell.length_c   1.000
_cell.angle_alpha   90.00
_cell.angle_beta   90.00
_cell.angle_gamma   90.00
#
_symmetry.space_group_name_H-M   'P 1'
#
loop_
_entity.id
_entity.type
_entity.pdbx_description
1 polymer ?
#
loop_
_entity_poly.entity_id
_entity_poly.type
_entity_poly.pdbx_seq_one_letter_code
_entity_poly.pdbx_strand_id
1 'polypeptide(L)'
;MTAEQVSKTPETGEFVARGAWVVRGTKHPLNDLPTELGLGVVTYEGEPRWMAAPPEAFHLTGGLRIRLAPDDERTRNDRERELSRELGISRELLQSLLPAGGFQFRRA
;
A
#
# COMPACT_ATOMS: atom_id res chain seq x y z
N MET A 1 -11.50 13.97 27.40
CA MET A 1 -12.09 13.68 26.08
C MET A 1 -13.43 13.02 26.30
N THR A 2 -14.52 13.73 26.05
CA THR A 2 -15.89 13.22 26.18
C THR A 2 -16.23 12.36 24.97
N ALA A 3 -16.94 11.25 25.20
CA ALA A 3 -17.14 10.13 24.27
C ALA A 3 -18.08 10.41 23.07
N GLU A 4 -18.37 11.66 22.75
CA GLU A 4 -19.43 12.06 21.80
C GLU A 4 -18.93 12.31 20.36
N GLN A 5 -17.66 12.02 20.08
CA GLN A 5 -17.07 12.27 18.77
C GLN A 5 -17.76 11.50 17.64
N VAL A 6 -18.36 10.35 17.95
CA VAL A 6 -19.01 9.47 16.97
C VAL A 6 -20.43 9.15 17.42
N SER A 7 -21.41 9.48 16.58
CA SER A 7 -22.85 9.28 16.85
C SER A 7 -23.55 8.62 15.67
N LYS A 8 -24.58 7.80 15.95
CA LYS A 8 -25.58 7.37 14.97
C LYS A 8 -26.82 8.27 14.97
N THR A 9 -26.99 9.05 16.03
CA THR A 9 -28.13 9.94 16.22
C THR A 9 -27.83 11.28 15.54
N PRO A 10 -28.68 11.73 14.60
CA PRO A 10 -28.59 13.06 14.02
C PRO A 10 -28.87 14.14 15.08
N GLU A 11 -28.34 15.35 14.89
CA GLU A 11 -28.87 16.52 15.60
C GLU A 11 -30.24 16.92 15.03
N THR A 12 -31.01 17.68 15.81
CA THR A 12 -32.33 18.15 15.39
C THR A 12 -32.23 18.90 14.06
N GLY A 13 -32.93 18.39 13.03
CA GLY A 13 -32.94 18.96 11.68
C GLY A 13 -31.95 18.30 10.70
N GLU A 14 -31.09 17.39 11.17
CA GLU A 14 -30.22 16.59 10.30
C GLU A 14 -30.90 15.26 9.90
N PHE A 15 -30.67 14.82 8.67
CA PHE A 15 -31.01 13.47 8.23
C PHE A 15 -29.74 12.63 8.14
N VAL A 16 -29.72 11.49 8.83
CA VAL A 16 -28.63 10.51 8.78
C VAL A 16 -29.20 9.22 8.22
N ALA A 17 -28.65 8.77 7.08
CA ALA A 17 -29.10 7.56 6.41
C ALA A 17 -28.84 6.31 7.28
N ARG A 18 -29.63 5.26 7.09
CA ARG A 18 -29.45 3.99 7.80
C ARG A 18 -28.05 3.42 7.52
N GLY A 19 -27.30 3.17 8.58
CA GLY A 19 -25.92 2.66 8.50
C GLY A 19 -24.84 3.76 8.44
N ALA A 20 -25.22 5.03 8.34
CA ALA A 20 -24.28 6.14 8.41
C ALA A 20 -23.89 6.48 9.86
N TRP A 21 -22.76 7.17 9.99
CA TRP A 21 -22.22 7.67 11.25
C TRP A 21 -21.88 9.15 11.10
N VAL A 22 -22.12 9.92 12.16
CA VAL A 22 -21.72 11.31 12.27
C VAL A 22 -20.44 11.37 13.09
N VAL A 23 -19.36 11.87 12.49
CA VAL A 23 -18.07 12.10 13.16
C VAL A 23 -17.87 13.61 13.32
N ARG A 24 -17.83 14.08 14.57
CA ARG A 24 -17.70 15.49 14.93
C ARG A 24 -16.24 15.82 15.27
N GLY A 25 -15.86 17.09 15.08
CA GLY A 25 -14.52 17.59 15.38
C GLY A 25 -13.73 18.06 14.16
N THR A 26 -12.54 18.61 14.41
CA THR A 26 -11.65 19.13 13.37
C THR A 26 -11.06 17.99 12.55
N LYS A 27 -11.25 18.02 11.23
CA LYS A 27 -10.57 17.11 10.32
C LYS A 27 -9.13 17.57 10.12
N HIS A 28 -8.19 16.66 10.31
CA HIS A 28 -6.78 16.87 9.99
C HIS A 28 -6.40 15.96 8.81
N PRO A 29 -6.64 16.40 7.56
CA PRO A 29 -6.26 15.59 6.41
C PRO A 29 -4.75 15.47 6.35
N LEU A 30 -4.27 14.23 6.27
CA LEU A 30 -2.87 13.93 6.01
C LEU A 30 -2.73 13.64 4.52
N ASN A 31 -2.17 14.61 3.80
CA ASN A 31 -1.89 14.48 2.36
C ASN A 31 -0.43 14.12 2.16
N ASP A 32 -0.12 13.55 0.99
CA ASP A 32 1.26 13.25 0.55
C ASP A 32 2.05 12.41 1.57
N LEU A 33 1.35 11.50 2.25
CA LEU A 33 2.00 10.59 3.17
C LEU A 33 2.98 9.71 2.38
N PRO A 34 4.25 9.61 2.84
CA PRO A 34 5.23 8.76 2.19
C PRO A 34 4.73 7.32 2.22
N THR A 35 4.38 6.81 1.04
CA THR A 35 3.78 5.49 0.88
C THR A 35 4.71 4.69 -0.01
N GLU A 36 5.57 3.88 0.60
CA GLU A 36 6.51 3.02 -0.10
C GLU A 36 6.29 1.55 0.26
N LEU A 37 6.50 0.67 -0.73
CA LEU A 37 6.52 -0.77 -0.57
C LEU A 37 7.87 -1.31 -1.03
N GLY A 38 8.48 -2.17 -0.22
CA GLY A 38 9.64 -2.93 -0.60
C GLY A 38 9.25 -4.24 -1.27
N LEU A 39 9.95 -4.58 -2.36
CA LEU A 39 9.89 -5.86 -3.05
C LEU A 39 11.24 -6.55 -2.87
N GLY A 40 11.23 -7.77 -2.35
CA GLY A 40 12.46 -8.47 -2.00
C GLY A 40 12.25 -9.95 -1.68
N VAL A 41 13.36 -10.61 -1.36
CA VAL A 41 13.36 -12.02 -0.96
C VAL A 41 13.53 -12.14 0.54
N VAL A 42 12.72 -12.97 1.18
CA VAL A 42 12.83 -13.31 2.60
C VAL A 42 12.90 -14.82 2.77
N THR A 43 13.54 -15.28 3.84
CA THR A 43 13.48 -16.69 4.21
C THR A 43 12.24 -16.92 5.07
N TYR A 44 11.33 -17.76 4.60
CA TYR A 44 10.13 -18.16 5.33
C TYR A 44 10.07 -19.68 5.38
N GLU A 45 10.04 -20.23 6.59
CA GLU A 45 10.06 -21.69 6.83
C GLU A 45 11.27 -22.40 6.18
N GLY A 46 12.43 -21.74 6.18
CA GLY A 46 13.67 -22.27 5.61
C GLY A 46 13.83 -22.06 4.10
N GLU A 47 12.78 -21.59 3.42
CA GLU A 47 12.78 -21.42 1.97
C GLU A 47 12.77 -19.94 1.55
N PRO A 48 13.51 -19.55 0.50
CA PRO A 48 13.47 -18.19 -0.03
C PRO A 48 12.13 -17.93 -0.74
N ARG A 49 11.46 -16.83 -0.39
CA ARG A 49 10.21 -16.40 -1.01
C ARG A 49 10.24 -14.93 -1.35
N TRP A 50 9.64 -14.56 -2.48
CA TRP A 50 9.37 -13.17 -2.80
C TRP A 50 8.27 -12.61 -1.90
N MET A 51 8.44 -11.37 -1.46
CA MET A 51 7.52 -10.67 -0.58
C MET A 51 7.42 -9.20 -0.96
N ALA A 52 6.23 -8.65 -0.79
CA ALA A 52 5.96 -7.22 -0.75
C ALA A 52 5.65 -6.83 0.69
N ALA A 53 6.42 -5.89 1.26
CA ALA A 53 6.30 -5.48 2.66
C ALA A 53 6.82 -4.04 2.82
N PRO A 54 6.65 -3.36 3.97
CA PRO A 54 7.35 -2.11 4.23
C PRO A 54 8.87 -2.27 3.98
N PRO A 55 9.57 -1.29 3.36
CA PRO A 55 11.00 -1.40 3.09
C PRO A 55 11.83 -1.78 4.32
N GLU A 56 11.40 -1.32 5.50
CA GLU A 56 12.06 -1.56 6.77
C GLU A 56 12.01 -3.03 7.20
N ALA A 57 11.01 -3.80 6.74
CA ALA A 57 10.86 -5.21 7.08
C ALA A 57 12.00 -6.07 6.51
N PHE A 58 12.70 -5.58 5.48
CA PHE A 58 13.79 -6.31 4.83
C PHE A 58 15.17 -6.05 5.46
N HIS A 59 15.29 -5.17 6.46
CA HIS A 59 16.58 -4.86 7.09
C HIS A 59 17.26 -6.07 7.71
N LEU A 60 16.48 -7.00 8.27
CA LEU A 60 16.99 -8.21 8.93
C LEU A 60 17.45 -9.28 7.94
N THR A 61 16.87 -9.30 6.73
CA THR A 61 17.17 -10.31 5.71
C THR A 61 18.13 -9.78 4.63
N GLY A 62 18.34 -8.46 4.54
CA GLY A 62 19.10 -7.83 3.46
C GLY A 62 18.48 -8.03 2.07
N GLY A 63 17.21 -8.42 2.03
CA GLY A 63 16.57 -8.96 0.84
C GLY A 63 15.89 -7.94 -0.06
N LEU A 64 15.88 -6.65 0.32
CA LEU A 64 15.22 -5.60 -0.45
C LEU A 64 15.90 -5.43 -1.80
N ARG A 65 15.10 -5.45 -2.88
CA ARG A 65 15.59 -5.27 -4.26
C ARG A 65 15.03 -4.01 -4.89
N ILE A 66 13.74 -3.77 -4.68
CA ILE A 66 13.00 -2.68 -5.33
C ILE A 66 12.19 -1.94 -4.27
N ARG A 67 12.15 -0.62 -4.37
CA ARG A 67 11.16 0.23 -3.69
C ARG A 67 10.11 0.67 -4.70
N LEU A 68 8.84 0.48 -4.35
CA LEU A 68 7.68 0.92 -5.10
C LEU A 68 7.07 2.13 -4.42
N ALA A 69 6.54 3.05 -5.20
CA ALA A 69 5.67 4.12 -4.72
C ALA A 69 4.48 4.30 -5.67
N PRO A 70 3.33 4.79 -5.18
CA PRO A 70 2.20 5.16 -6.04
C PRO A 70 2.61 6.14 -7.14
N ASP A 71 1.97 6.01 -8.30
CA ASP A 71 2.14 6.91 -9.42
C ASP A 71 0.90 6.86 -10.33
N ASP A 72 0.62 7.92 -11.08
CA ASP A 72 -0.51 7.99 -12.04
C ASP A 72 -0.11 7.50 -13.44
N GLU A 73 0.94 6.66 -13.49
CA GLU A 73 1.61 6.28 -14.73
C GLU A 73 0.77 5.28 -15.54
N ARG A 74 0.48 5.62 -16.80
CA ARG A 74 -0.32 4.81 -17.73
C ARG A 74 0.45 3.63 -18.36
N THR A 75 1.71 3.40 -17.99
CA THR A 75 2.62 2.41 -18.61
C THR A 75 2.87 1.18 -17.74
N ARG A 76 1.91 0.79 -16.89
CA ARG A 76 1.98 -0.36 -15.97
C ARG A 76 2.50 -1.64 -16.64
N ASN A 77 1.97 -1.99 -17.82
CA ASN A 77 2.34 -3.22 -18.52
C ASN A 77 3.82 -3.26 -18.94
N ASP A 78 4.38 -2.13 -19.34
CA ASP A 78 5.79 -2.05 -19.74
C ASP A 78 6.72 -2.13 -18.51
N ARG A 79 6.36 -1.44 -17.42
CA ARG A 79 7.08 -1.54 -16.13
C ARG A 79 7.05 -2.95 -15.55
N GLU A 80 5.91 -3.63 -15.60
CA GLU A 80 5.83 -5.04 -15.21
C GLU A 80 6.73 -5.93 -16.08
N ARG A 81 6.84 -5.63 -17.39
CA ARG A 81 7.71 -6.39 -18.28
C ARG A 81 9.18 -6.21 -17.91
N GLU A 82 9.56 -4.98 -17.61
CA GLU A 82 10.90 -4.61 -17.16
C GLU A 82 11.23 -5.33 -15.85
N LEU A 83 10.40 -5.16 -14.82
CA LEU A 83 10.61 -5.77 -13.51
C LEU A 83 10.61 -7.30 -13.53
N SER A 84 9.70 -7.93 -14.27
CA SER A 84 9.65 -9.41 -14.37
C SER A 84 10.95 -9.96 -14.97
N ARG A 85 11.51 -9.28 -15.98
CA ARG A 85 12.80 -9.66 -16.57
C ARG A 85 13.98 -9.37 -15.64
N GLU A 86 14.00 -8.20 -15.01
CA GLU A 86 15.07 -7.78 -14.09
C GLU A 86 15.15 -8.69 -12.85
N LEU A 87 14.01 -9.02 -12.26
CA LEU A 87 13.93 -9.84 -11.05
C LEU A 87 13.93 -11.36 -11.35
N GLY A 88 13.81 -11.74 -12.64
CA GLY A 88 13.78 -13.14 -13.06
C GLY A 88 12.56 -13.92 -12.56
N ILE A 89 11.44 -13.24 -12.31
CA ILE A 89 10.19 -13.85 -11.84
C ILE A 89 9.10 -13.82 -12.90
N SER A 90 8.16 -14.75 -12.81
CA SER A 90 7.00 -14.78 -13.70
C SER A 90 6.14 -13.52 -13.54
N ARG A 91 5.42 -13.15 -14.59
CA ARG A 91 4.52 -11.98 -14.55
C ARG A 91 3.39 -12.17 -13.54
N GLU A 92 2.91 -13.39 -13.39
CA GLU A 92 1.85 -13.75 -12.46
C GLU A 92 2.31 -13.57 -11.01
N LEU A 93 3.53 -14.02 -10.68
CA LEU A 93 4.13 -13.80 -9.37
C LEU A 93 4.39 -12.31 -9.13
N LEU A 94 4.90 -11.57 -10.12
CA LEU A 94 5.09 -10.13 -9.97
C LEU A 94 3.76 -9.42 -9.71
N GLN A 95 2.71 -9.73 -10.46
CA GLN A 95 1.39 -9.11 -10.33
C GLN A 95 0.72 -9.39 -8.98
N SER A 96 1.02 -10.53 -8.34
CA SER A 96 0.52 -10.81 -6.98
C SER A 96 1.23 -10.01 -5.88
N LEU A 97 2.42 -9.46 -6.17
CA LEU A 97 3.21 -8.65 -5.25
C LEU A 97 2.97 -7.14 -5.45
N LEU A 98 2.54 -6.72 -6.63
CA LEU A 98 2.34 -5.31 -6.97
C LEU A 98 1.02 -4.78 -6.41
N PRO A 99 1.00 -3.51 -5.96
CA PRO A 99 -0.25 -2.84 -5.62
C PRO A 99 -1.14 -2.67 -6.86
N ALA A 100 -2.44 -2.45 -6.62
CA ALA A 100 -3.35 -2.01 -7.66
C ALA A 100 -3.01 -0.57 -8.10
N GLY A 101 -3.35 -0.23 -9.36
CA GLY A 101 -3.08 1.08 -9.93
C GLY A 101 -1.69 1.21 -10.55
N GLY A 102 -1.30 2.47 -10.83
CA GLY A 102 0.02 2.82 -11.33
C GLY A 102 1.05 2.87 -10.21
N PHE A 103 2.31 2.60 -10.56
CA PHE A 103 3.41 2.64 -9.62
C PHE A 103 4.69 3.09 -10.33
N GLN A 104 5.54 3.77 -9.59
CA GLN A 104 6.95 4.00 -9.91
C GLN A 104 7.81 3.09 -9.04
N PHE A 105 9.04 2.83 -9.50
CA PHE A 105 9.95 2.00 -8.74
C PHE A 105 11.41 2.49 -8.81
N ARG A 106 12.17 2.20 -7.76
CA ARG A 106 13.59 2.53 -7.62
C ARG A 106 14.34 1.29 -7.13
N ARG A 107 15.58 1.11 -7.62
CA ARG A 107 16.46 0.04 -7.15
C ARG A 107 16.93 0.38 -5.74
N ALA A 108 16.95 -0.63 -4.87
CA ALA A 108 17.36 -0.51 -3.46
C ALA A 108 18.86 -0.72 -3.28
#